data_AF-A0A951EL91-F1
#
_entry.id   AF-A0A951EL91-F1
#
_cell.length_a   1.000
_cell.length_b   1.000
_cell.length_c   1.000
_cell.angle_alpha   90.00
_cell.angle_beta   90.00
_cell.angle_gamma   90.00
#
_symmetry.space_group_name_H-M   'P 1'
#
loop_
_entity.id
_entity.type
_entity.pdbx_description
1 polymer ?
#
loop_
_entity_poly.entity_id
_entity_poly.type
_entity_poly.pdbx_seq_one_letter_code
_entity_poly.pdbx_strand_id
1 'polypeptide(L)'
;DTYRKLRNTIRWMLGTLHHFHEDERVAYRDMPALERLMLHRLVELDAAVREAYALFDYTKVVAALSAYMTGDLSAFYFDVRKDVLYCDPLSSRPRKAALTTIDDIFRRVVIWLAPILAFSCEEAWLSRFPSDHGSVHAELFPQTSSAWHDKALADKWAVIRRVRRVVTGALEIERAGRRIGSSLEAAPIVHVADAAVRAALDSVDFAEVCITSDIRIEPGEGPPDAFRLDEVAGIAVVPARAQGRKCARSWRISPLVGSDPEFSDVTPRDAAALRELRAAGRLA
;
A
#
# COMPACT_ATOMS: atom_id res chain seq x y z
N ASP A 1 18.18 -15.36 3.39
CA ASP A 1 16.82 -14.97 2.97
C ASP A 1 16.52 -13.48 3.19
N THR A 2 16.81 -12.91 4.37
CA THR A 2 16.56 -11.50 4.71
C THR A 2 17.10 -10.48 3.70
N TYR A 3 18.39 -10.56 3.32
CA TYR A 3 18.98 -9.64 2.34
C TYR A 3 18.21 -9.61 1.00
N ARG A 4 17.84 -10.78 0.47
CA ARG A 4 17.07 -10.88 -0.78
C ARG A 4 15.71 -10.19 -0.67
N LYS A 5 15.03 -10.31 0.49
CA LYS A 5 13.76 -9.61 0.74
C LYS A 5 13.97 -8.09 0.76
N LEU A 6 14.97 -7.59 1.48
CA LEU A 6 15.30 -6.16 1.51
C LEU A 6 15.56 -5.61 0.10
N ARG A 7 16.46 -6.27 -0.66
CA ARG A 7 16.80 -5.88 -2.02
C ARG A 7 15.58 -5.89 -2.95
N ASN A 8 14.69 -6.88 -2.84
CA ASN A 8 13.49 -6.95 -3.64
C ASN A 8 12.50 -5.83 -3.35
N THR A 9 12.34 -5.44 -2.08
CA THR A 9 11.51 -4.29 -1.69
C THR A 9 12.08 -3.00 -2.27
N ILE A 10 13.41 -2.79 -2.18
CA ILE A 10 14.09 -1.63 -2.80
C ILE A 10 13.92 -1.63 -4.32
N ARG A 11 14.11 -2.77 -4.97
CA ARG A 11 13.92 -2.91 -6.43
C ARG A 11 12.52 -2.56 -6.88
N TRP A 12 11.49 -2.95 -6.12
CA TRP A 12 10.11 -2.59 -6.43
C TRP A 12 9.86 -1.08 -6.31
N MET A 13 10.42 -0.43 -5.28
CA MET A 13 10.38 1.03 -5.14
C MET A 13 11.04 1.72 -6.33
N LEU A 14 12.25 1.29 -6.73
CA LEU A 14 12.94 1.84 -7.90
C LEU A 14 12.12 1.74 -9.19
N GLY A 15 11.53 0.57 -9.46
CA GLY A 15 10.68 0.38 -10.65
C GLY A 15 9.45 1.27 -10.63
N THR A 16 8.88 1.50 -9.45
CA THR A 16 7.70 2.37 -9.27
C THR A 16 8.07 3.85 -9.43
N LEU A 17 9.22 4.27 -8.89
CA LEU A 17 9.72 5.64 -8.92
C LEU A 17 10.25 6.09 -10.29
N HIS A 18 10.41 5.18 -11.26
CA HIS A 18 10.70 5.56 -12.65
C HIS A 18 9.66 6.53 -13.24
N HIS A 19 8.43 6.54 -12.70
CA HIS A 19 7.35 7.42 -13.13
C HIS A 19 7.12 8.64 -12.24
N PHE A 20 7.98 8.89 -11.25
CA PHE A 20 7.85 10.00 -10.32
C PHE A 20 8.63 11.22 -10.81
N HIS A 21 7.98 12.38 -10.79
CA HIS A 21 8.58 13.67 -11.07
C HIS A 21 8.44 14.60 -9.86
N GLU A 22 9.48 15.39 -9.58
CA GLU A 22 9.57 16.21 -8.36
C GLU A 22 8.47 17.29 -8.29
N ASP A 23 8.05 17.81 -9.43
CA ASP A 23 6.94 18.77 -9.58
C ASP A 23 5.55 18.17 -9.34
N GLU A 24 5.44 16.84 -9.26
CA GLU A 24 4.20 16.12 -8.96
C GLU A 24 4.02 15.81 -7.46
N ARG A 25 4.92 16.29 -6.60
CA ARG A 25 4.82 16.05 -5.16
C ARG A 25 3.50 16.54 -4.58
N VAL A 26 2.92 15.69 -3.72
CA VAL A 26 1.71 16.02 -2.97
C VAL A 26 2.08 16.45 -1.55
N ALA A 27 1.51 17.55 -1.07
CA ALA A 27 1.71 17.99 0.31
C ALA A 27 1.06 17.02 1.32
N TYR A 28 1.63 16.90 2.52
CA TYR A 28 1.14 15.96 3.55
C TYR A 28 -0.36 16.10 3.86
N ARG A 29 -0.87 17.34 4.00
CA ARG A 29 -2.28 17.62 4.30
C ARG A 29 -3.25 17.14 3.22
N ASP A 30 -2.72 16.93 2.03
CA ASP A 30 -3.43 16.64 0.79
C ASP A 30 -3.31 15.15 0.40
N MET A 31 -2.57 14.37 1.19
CA MET A 31 -2.37 12.94 1.00
C MET A 31 -3.55 12.13 1.57
N PRO A 32 -3.93 11.01 0.93
CA PRO A 32 -4.86 10.07 1.54
C PRO A 32 -4.33 9.48 2.85
N ALA A 33 -5.25 8.93 3.65
CA ALA A 33 -4.96 8.44 4.98
C ALA A 33 -3.90 7.32 5.02
N LEU A 34 -3.77 6.52 3.95
CA LEU A 34 -2.80 5.42 3.89
C LEU A 34 -1.36 5.92 3.68
N GLU A 35 -1.17 6.92 2.82
CA GLU A 35 0.13 7.58 2.63
C GLU A 35 0.58 8.26 3.92
N ARG A 36 -0.34 8.98 4.58
CA ARG A 36 -0.08 9.63 5.87
C ARG A 36 0.29 8.63 6.95
N LEU A 37 -0.31 7.43 6.97
CA LEU A 37 0.09 6.35 7.85
C LEU A 37 1.54 5.92 7.59
N MET A 38 1.92 5.72 6.33
CA MET A 38 3.29 5.30 6.00
C MET A 38 4.33 6.36 6.40
N LEU A 39 4.01 7.64 6.24
CA LEU A 39 4.85 8.74 6.71
C LEU A 39 4.92 8.80 8.25
N HIS A 40 3.83 8.51 8.96
CA HIS A 40 3.87 8.35 10.42
C HIS A 40 4.83 7.21 10.84
N ARG A 41 4.78 6.06 10.14
CA ARG A 41 5.70 4.94 10.42
C ARG A 41 7.16 5.34 10.22
N LEU A 42 7.47 6.24 9.30
CA LEU A 42 8.83 6.79 9.15
C LEU A 42 9.26 7.65 10.34
N VAL A 43 8.34 8.34 11.03
CA VAL A 43 8.64 9.07 12.27
C VAL A 43 9.08 8.10 13.36
N GLU A 44 8.33 7.02 13.56
CA GLU A 44 8.65 6.03 14.58
C GLU A 44 9.97 5.30 14.26
N LEU A 45 10.21 4.99 12.99
CA LEU A 45 11.46 4.37 12.55
C LEU A 45 12.67 5.29 12.69
N ASP A 46 12.54 6.57 12.35
CA ASP A 46 13.65 7.52 12.46
C ASP A 46 14.17 7.59 13.90
N ALA A 47 13.26 7.69 14.88
CA ALA A 47 13.62 7.68 16.30
C ALA A 47 14.33 6.37 16.69
N ALA A 48 13.76 5.21 16.31
CA ALA A 48 14.31 3.91 16.66
C ALA A 48 15.69 3.64 16.00
N VAL A 49 15.85 4.03 14.73
CA VAL A 49 17.10 3.86 13.97
C VAL A 49 18.19 4.75 14.54
N ARG A 50 17.90 6.03 14.81
CA ARG A 50 18.88 6.96 15.38
C ARG A 50 19.35 6.51 16.76
N GLU A 51 18.43 6.08 17.63
CA GLU A 51 18.77 5.53 18.95
C GLU A 51 19.65 4.29 18.81
N ALA A 52 19.28 3.35 17.94
CA ALA A 52 20.04 2.13 17.72
C ALA A 52 21.47 2.41 17.22
N TYR A 53 21.65 3.36 16.29
CA TYR A 53 22.98 3.79 15.86
C TYR A 53 23.78 4.46 16.99
N ALA A 54 23.15 5.31 17.80
CA ALA A 54 23.82 5.95 18.95
C ALA A 54 24.30 4.94 20.00
N LEU A 55 23.61 3.80 20.12
CA LEU A 55 23.96 2.70 21.02
C LEU A 55 24.80 1.60 20.35
N PHE A 56 25.22 1.79 19.10
CA PHE A 56 25.93 0.79 18.29
C PHE A 56 25.18 -0.54 18.13
N ASP A 57 23.85 -0.53 18.24
CA ASP A 57 22.97 -1.69 18.07
C ASP A 57 22.50 -1.83 16.62
N TYR A 58 23.43 -2.24 15.75
CA TYR A 58 23.13 -2.45 14.33
C TYR A 58 22.12 -3.58 14.09
N THR A 59 22.00 -4.52 15.02
CA THR A 59 21.02 -5.62 14.95
C THR A 59 19.61 -5.06 15.05
N LYS A 60 19.36 -4.10 15.95
CA LYS A 60 18.07 -3.40 16.09
C LYS A 60 17.73 -2.59 14.84
N VAL A 61 18.71 -1.93 14.19
CA VAL A 61 18.50 -1.24 12.89
C VAL A 61 17.99 -2.22 11.83
N VAL A 62 18.71 -3.33 11.62
CA VAL A 62 18.34 -4.33 10.61
C VAL A 62 16.98 -4.95 10.93
N ALA A 63 16.70 -5.27 12.19
CA ALA A 63 15.43 -5.85 12.61
C ALA A 63 14.26 -4.91 12.35
N ALA A 64 14.36 -3.63 12.76
CA ALA A 64 13.32 -2.64 12.59
C ALA A 64 13.01 -2.38 11.10
N LEU A 65 14.05 -2.16 10.29
CA LEU A 65 13.88 -1.92 8.86
C LEU A 65 13.38 -3.16 8.11
N SER A 66 13.86 -4.35 8.48
CA SER A 66 13.35 -5.61 7.90
C SER A 66 11.88 -5.83 8.20
N ALA A 67 11.45 -5.60 9.44
CA ALA A 67 10.05 -5.73 9.84
C ALA A 67 9.16 -4.75 9.06
N TYR A 68 9.58 -3.48 8.97
CA TYR A 68 8.85 -2.47 8.20
C TYR A 68 8.76 -2.81 6.71
N MET A 69 9.89 -3.13 6.09
CA MET A 69 9.96 -3.41 4.65
C MET A 69 9.18 -4.67 4.25
N THR A 70 9.07 -5.65 5.15
CA THR A 70 8.34 -6.90 4.89
C THR A 70 6.86 -6.79 5.26
N GLY A 71 6.54 -6.31 6.46
CA GLY A 71 5.19 -6.28 7.00
C GLY A 71 4.37 -5.06 6.59
N ASP A 72 4.92 -3.86 6.69
CA ASP A 72 4.21 -2.61 6.39
C ASP A 72 4.25 -2.27 4.90
N LEU A 73 5.41 -2.46 4.25
CA LEU A 73 5.56 -2.16 2.83
C LEU A 73 5.10 -3.32 1.94
N SER A 74 5.90 -4.39 1.83
CA SER A 74 5.69 -5.45 0.85
C SER A 74 4.34 -6.18 1.01
N ALA A 75 4.02 -6.61 2.24
CA ALA A 75 2.81 -7.39 2.52
C ALA A 75 1.52 -6.54 2.66
N PHE A 76 1.64 -5.21 2.72
CA PHE A 76 0.50 -4.33 2.97
C PHE A 76 0.47 -3.15 1.99
N TYR A 77 1.27 -2.10 2.22
CA TYR A 77 1.15 -0.84 1.49
C TYR A 77 1.37 -1.01 -0.02
N PHE A 78 2.42 -1.72 -0.44
CA PHE A 78 2.72 -1.92 -1.86
C PHE A 78 1.66 -2.78 -2.53
N ASP A 79 1.17 -3.81 -1.86
CA ASP A 79 0.16 -4.70 -2.43
C ASP A 79 -1.18 -3.98 -2.62
N VAL A 80 -1.59 -3.16 -1.64
CA VAL A 80 -2.77 -2.29 -1.73
C VAL A 80 -2.59 -1.25 -2.85
N ARG A 81 -1.42 -0.63 -2.98
CA ARG A 81 -1.18 0.46 -3.95
C ARG A 81 -0.90 0.04 -5.38
N LYS A 82 -0.75 -1.26 -5.68
CA LYS A 82 -0.58 -1.73 -7.08
C LYS A 82 -1.73 -1.27 -7.98
N ASP A 83 -2.98 -1.38 -7.52
CA ASP A 83 -4.14 -0.98 -8.31
C ASP A 83 -4.08 0.51 -8.68
N VAL A 84 -3.87 1.40 -7.70
CA VAL A 84 -3.71 2.84 -7.95
C VAL A 84 -2.48 3.14 -8.82
N LEU A 85 -1.31 2.59 -8.48
CA LEU A 85 -0.08 2.92 -9.21
C LEU A 85 -0.12 2.50 -10.67
N TYR A 86 -0.78 1.38 -10.97
CA TYR A 86 -0.79 0.79 -12.31
C TYR A 86 -2.04 1.18 -13.11
N CYS A 87 -3.17 1.42 -12.46
CA CYS A 87 -4.46 1.54 -13.13
C CYS A 87 -5.03 2.95 -13.13
N ASP A 88 -4.69 3.80 -12.15
CA ASP A 88 -5.20 5.17 -12.11
C ASP A 88 -4.59 6.05 -13.23
N PRO A 89 -5.29 7.14 -13.62
CA PRO A 89 -4.76 8.14 -14.52
C PRO A 89 -3.44 8.77 -14.01
N LEU A 90 -2.61 9.28 -14.92
CA LEU A 90 -1.36 9.97 -14.56
C LEU A 90 -1.63 11.19 -13.68
N SER A 91 -2.73 11.88 -13.93
CA SER A 91 -3.21 13.04 -13.17
C SER A 91 -3.75 12.69 -11.76
N SER A 92 -3.97 11.40 -11.45
CA SER A 92 -4.57 10.95 -10.19
C SER A 92 -3.78 11.42 -8.97
N ARG A 93 -4.46 12.16 -8.09
CA ARG A 93 -3.88 12.64 -6.83
C ARG A 93 -3.48 11.48 -5.91
N PRO A 94 -4.29 10.44 -5.70
CA PRO A 94 -3.86 9.22 -5.00
C PRO A 94 -2.58 8.62 -5.58
N ARG A 95 -2.47 8.50 -6.91
CA ARG A 95 -1.26 8.00 -7.58
C ARG A 95 -0.03 8.86 -7.28
N LYS A 96 -0.15 10.18 -7.42
CA LYS A 96 0.93 11.13 -7.11
C LYS A 96 1.34 11.12 -5.64
N ALA A 97 0.37 11.01 -4.73
CA ALA A 97 0.61 10.90 -3.30
C ALA A 97 1.34 9.60 -2.94
N ALA A 98 0.96 8.47 -3.55
CA ALA A 98 1.64 7.20 -3.39
C ALA A 98 3.10 7.26 -3.88
N LEU A 99 3.35 7.85 -5.05
CA LEU A 99 4.71 8.05 -5.57
C LEU A 99 5.56 8.97 -4.68
N THR A 100 4.99 10.09 -4.21
CA THR A 100 5.65 10.99 -3.25
C THR A 100 6.08 10.24 -2.00
N THR A 101 5.15 9.47 -1.42
CA THR A 101 5.39 8.70 -0.19
C THR A 101 6.44 7.60 -0.41
N ILE A 102 6.42 6.92 -1.56
CA ILE A 102 7.41 5.90 -1.90
C ILE A 102 8.81 6.53 -2.08
N ASP A 103 8.91 7.75 -2.63
CA ASP A 103 10.19 8.45 -2.76
C ASP A 103 10.77 8.79 -1.37
N ASP A 104 9.94 9.30 -0.46
CA ASP A 104 10.34 9.60 0.92
C ASP A 104 10.78 8.33 1.68
N ILE A 105 10.06 7.23 1.51
CA ILE A 105 10.40 5.92 2.08
C ILE A 105 11.73 5.41 1.49
N PHE A 106 11.88 5.45 0.16
CA PHE A 106 13.08 4.97 -0.53
C PHE A 106 14.32 5.68 -0.02
N ARG A 107 14.31 7.02 -0.01
CA ARG A 107 15.46 7.83 0.44
C ARG A 107 15.88 7.45 1.86
N ARG A 108 14.93 7.39 2.79
CA ARG A 108 15.20 7.07 4.20
C ARG A 108 15.72 5.66 4.39
N VAL A 109 15.05 4.67 3.81
CA VAL A 109 15.44 3.26 3.95
C VAL A 109 16.84 3.04 3.37
N VAL A 110 17.15 3.62 2.21
CA VAL A 110 18.45 3.46 1.56
C VAL A 110 19.56 4.15 2.37
N ILE A 111 19.33 5.37 2.86
CA ILE A 111 20.29 6.10 3.72
C ILE A 111 20.50 5.38 5.06
N TRP A 112 19.43 4.93 5.72
CA TRP A 112 19.53 4.23 7.00
C TRP A 112 20.21 2.86 6.88
N LEU A 113 20.10 2.18 5.74
CA LEU A 113 20.80 0.90 5.50
C LEU A 113 22.23 1.08 4.99
N ALA A 114 22.60 2.25 4.48
CA ALA A 114 23.91 2.48 3.84
C ALA A 114 25.12 2.10 4.72
N PRO A 115 25.15 2.37 6.05
CA PRO A 115 26.27 1.95 6.89
C PRO A 115 26.44 0.43 7.04
N ILE A 116 25.43 -0.36 6.65
CA ILE A 116 25.40 -1.83 6.82
C ILE A 116 25.50 -2.53 5.46
N LEU A 117 24.78 -2.03 4.45
CA LEU A 117 24.67 -2.61 3.10
C LEU A 117 25.32 -1.70 2.05
N ALA A 118 26.57 -1.33 2.27
CA ALA A 118 27.22 -0.22 1.58
C ALA A 118 27.10 -0.26 0.05
N PHE A 119 27.45 -1.39 -0.57
CA PHE A 119 27.39 -1.54 -2.03
C PHE A 119 25.97 -1.57 -2.57
N SER A 120 25.04 -2.24 -1.88
CA SER A 120 23.65 -2.37 -2.34
C SER A 120 22.89 -1.07 -2.24
N CYS A 121 23.13 -0.29 -1.18
CA CYS A 121 22.53 1.03 -1.02
C CYS A 121 23.11 2.03 -2.02
N GLU A 122 24.40 1.96 -2.33
CA GLU A 122 25.00 2.80 -3.38
C GLU A 122 24.43 2.47 -4.77
N GLU A 123 24.36 1.18 -5.13
CA GLU A 123 23.73 0.73 -6.38
C GLU A 123 22.28 1.25 -6.49
N ALA A 124 21.49 1.08 -5.43
CA ALA A 124 20.12 1.56 -5.40
C ALA A 124 20.02 3.09 -5.51
N TRP A 125 20.87 3.81 -4.78
CA TRP A 125 20.88 5.27 -4.78
C TRP A 125 21.20 5.82 -6.16
N LEU A 126 22.29 5.37 -6.79
CA LEU A 126 22.71 5.82 -8.11
C LEU A 126 21.73 5.40 -9.23
N SER A 127 21.01 4.29 -9.04
CA SER A 127 19.91 3.92 -9.94
C SER A 127 18.75 4.94 -9.92
N ARG A 128 18.53 5.60 -8.77
CA ARG A 128 17.47 6.60 -8.59
C ARG A 128 17.94 8.03 -8.85
N PHE A 129 19.17 8.34 -8.46
CA PHE A 129 19.83 9.63 -8.55
C PHE A 129 21.18 9.49 -9.25
N PRO A 130 21.19 9.28 -10.59
CA PRO A 130 22.45 9.13 -11.34
C PRO A 130 23.36 10.33 -11.13
N SER A 131 24.62 10.07 -10.76
CA SER A 131 25.62 11.10 -10.53
C SER A 131 27.03 10.51 -10.64
N ASP A 132 27.97 11.27 -11.21
CA ASP A 132 29.39 10.90 -11.27
C ASP A 132 30.13 11.15 -9.94
N HIS A 133 29.56 11.99 -9.08
CA HIS A 133 30.20 12.44 -7.84
C HIS A 133 29.30 12.34 -6.58
N GLY A 134 28.00 12.12 -6.76
CA GLY A 134 27.06 11.87 -5.67
C GLY A 134 27.18 10.44 -5.14
N SER A 135 26.91 10.26 -3.85
CA SER A 135 26.96 8.96 -3.18
C SER A 135 25.99 8.95 -2.00
N VAL A 136 25.33 7.82 -1.72
CA VAL A 136 24.50 7.70 -0.51
C VAL A 136 25.35 7.88 0.74
N HIS A 137 26.64 7.54 0.66
CA HIS A 137 27.58 7.62 1.78
C HIS A 137 27.98 9.05 2.13
N ALA A 138 27.64 10.02 1.27
CA ALA A 138 27.80 11.46 1.53
C ALA A 138 26.53 12.09 2.13
N GLU A 139 25.42 11.36 2.19
CA GLU A 139 24.14 11.86 2.70
C GLU A 139 24.09 11.84 4.23
N LEU A 140 23.43 12.84 4.81
CA LEU A 140 23.07 12.83 6.22
C LEU A 140 21.73 12.12 6.41
N PHE A 141 21.51 11.58 7.61
CA PHE A 141 20.19 11.04 7.96
C PHE A 141 19.15 12.17 7.87
N PRO A 142 18.15 12.05 6.99
CA PRO A 142 17.23 13.13 6.69
C PRO A 142 16.43 13.52 7.93
N GLN A 143 16.22 14.83 8.10
CA GLN A 143 15.35 15.34 9.15
C GLN A 143 13.92 14.86 8.94
N THR A 144 13.27 14.42 10.01
CA THR A 144 11.89 13.90 9.95
C THR A 144 10.92 14.97 10.40
N SER A 145 9.96 15.30 9.54
CA SER A 145 8.96 16.30 9.88
C SER A 145 8.08 15.80 11.02
N SER A 146 8.00 16.58 12.10
CA SER A 146 7.06 16.31 13.20
C SER A 146 5.60 16.37 12.74
N ALA A 147 5.31 17.05 11.63
CA ALA A 147 3.98 17.11 11.03
C ALA A 147 3.48 15.74 10.53
N TRP A 148 4.37 14.76 10.33
CA TRP A 148 3.98 13.40 9.95
C TRP A 148 3.54 12.55 11.14
N HIS A 149 3.78 13.01 12.37
CA HIS A 149 3.41 12.27 13.56
C HIS A 149 1.90 12.35 13.84
N ASP A 150 1.18 11.28 13.53
CA ASP A 150 -0.26 11.17 13.75
C ASP A 150 -0.61 9.84 14.43
N LYS A 151 -0.50 9.82 15.76
CA LYS A 151 -0.78 8.62 16.57
C LYS A 151 -2.25 8.18 16.45
N ALA A 152 -3.19 9.13 16.41
CA ALA A 152 -4.61 8.80 16.29
C ALA A 152 -4.91 8.10 14.96
N LEU A 153 -4.30 8.55 13.86
CA LEU A 153 -4.36 7.86 12.57
C LEU A 153 -3.75 6.47 12.64
N ALA A 154 -2.60 6.31 13.31
CA ALA A 154 -1.95 5.01 13.47
C ALA A 154 -2.82 4.03 14.26
N ASP A 155 -3.41 4.46 15.37
CA ASP A 155 -4.33 3.66 16.19
C ASP A 155 -5.56 3.25 15.37
N LYS A 156 -6.13 4.17 14.57
CA LYS A 156 -7.24 3.86 13.65
C LYS A 156 -6.83 2.79 12.62
N TRP A 157 -5.66 2.92 12.02
CA TRP A 157 -5.18 1.95 11.03
C TRP A 157 -4.80 0.60 11.64
N ALA A 158 -4.41 0.54 12.91
CA ALA A 158 -4.25 -0.72 13.62
C ALA A 158 -5.58 -1.49 13.68
N VAL A 159 -6.71 -0.78 13.92
CA VAL A 159 -8.05 -1.37 13.83
C VAL A 159 -8.38 -1.83 12.40
N ILE A 160 -8.18 -0.97 11.40
CA ILE A 160 -8.45 -1.31 9.99
C ILE A 160 -7.65 -2.55 9.55
N ARG A 161 -6.35 -2.60 9.85
CA ARG A 161 -5.49 -3.75 9.53
C ARG A 161 -5.92 -5.01 10.28
N ARG A 162 -6.40 -4.88 11.52
CA ARG A 162 -6.94 -6.01 12.29
C ARG A 162 -8.17 -6.62 11.61
N VAL A 163 -9.12 -5.79 11.17
CA VAL A 163 -10.30 -6.26 10.42
C VAL A 163 -9.90 -6.85 9.06
N ARG A 164 -8.97 -6.21 8.35
CA ARG A 164 -8.44 -6.73 7.07
C ARG A 164 -7.96 -8.18 7.21
N ARG A 165 -7.29 -8.54 8.31
CA ARG A 165 -6.84 -9.93 8.53
C ARG A 165 -7.99 -10.94 8.50
N VAL A 166 -9.13 -10.61 9.09
CA VAL A 166 -10.34 -11.47 9.07
C VAL A 166 -10.86 -11.62 7.65
N VAL A 167 -10.94 -10.53 6.90
CA VAL A 167 -11.36 -10.55 5.49
C VAL A 167 -10.42 -11.42 4.66
N THR A 168 -9.10 -11.18 4.75
CA THR A 168 -8.12 -11.96 3.98
C THR A 168 -8.09 -13.44 4.39
N GLY A 169 -8.35 -13.75 5.65
CA GLY A 169 -8.49 -15.13 6.14
C GLY A 169 -9.70 -15.83 5.51
N ALA A 170 -10.85 -15.16 5.48
CA ALA A 170 -12.06 -15.69 4.83
C ALA A 170 -11.81 -15.97 3.35
N LEU A 171 -11.17 -15.04 2.63
CA LEU A 171 -10.85 -15.20 1.21
C LEU A 171 -9.80 -16.28 0.94
N GLU A 172 -8.91 -16.55 1.88
CA GLU A 172 -7.95 -17.66 1.76
C GLU A 172 -8.67 -19.02 1.78
N ILE A 173 -9.70 -19.19 2.59
CA ILE A 173 -10.53 -20.40 2.60
C ILE A 173 -11.25 -20.57 1.26
N GLU A 174 -11.75 -19.48 0.68
CA GLU A 174 -12.38 -19.50 -0.65
C GLU A 174 -11.39 -19.89 -1.75
N ARG A 175 -10.14 -19.39 -1.68
CA ARG A 175 -9.06 -19.78 -2.61
C ARG A 175 -8.68 -21.25 -2.47
N ALA A 176 -8.47 -21.73 -1.24
CA ALA A 176 -8.15 -23.13 -0.97
C ALA A 176 -9.26 -24.07 -1.47
N GLY A 177 -10.52 -23.64 -1.34
CA GLY A 177 -11.69 -24.32 -1.88
C GLY A 177 -11.91 -24.16 -3.39
N ARG A 178 -11.02 -23.46 -4.11
CA ARG A 178 -11.10 -23.14 -5.55
C ARG A 178 -12.39 -22.40 -5.96
N ARG A 179 -13.04 -21.72 -5.01
CA ARG A 179 -14.25 -20.90 -5.25
C ARG A 179 -13.92 -19.52 -5.81
N ILE A 180 -12.70 -19.03 -5.59
CA ILE A 180 -12.13 -17.85 -6.25
C ILE A 180 -10.67 -18.13 -6.62
N GLY A 181 -10.17 -17.53 -7.70
CA GLY A 181 -8.75 -17.56 -8.07
C GLY A 181 -7.95 -16.40 -7.46
N SER A 182 -8.59 -15.25 -7.28
CA SER A 182 -7.98 -14.02 -6.76
C SER A 182 -8.93 -13.27 -5.82
N SER A 183 -8.39 -12.44 -4.92
CA SER A 183 -9.22 -11.58 -4.04
C SER A 183 -10.10 -10.60 -4.84
N LEU A 184 -9.67 -10.22 -6.04
CA LEU A 184 -10.44 -9.38 -6.95
C LEU A 184 -11.71 -10.07 -7.50
N GLU A 185 -11.87 -11.38 -7.33
CA GLU A 185 -13.15 -12.04 -7.66
C GLU A 185 -14.20 -11.91 -6.55
N ALA A 186 -13.83 -11.34 -5.40
CA ALA A 186 -14.67 -11.27 -4.22
C ALA A 186 -15.30 -9.88 -3.99
N ALA A 187 -16.44 -9.90 -3.32
CA ALA A 187 -17.19 -8.78 -2.79
C ALA A 187 -17.74 -9.11 -1.39
N PRO A 188 -16.88 -9.36 -0.39
CA PRO A 188 -17.29 -9.89 0.90
C PRO A 188 -18.22 -8.93 1.66
N ILE A 189 -19.04 -9.49 2.54
CA ILE A 189 -19.87 -8.76 3.49
C ILE A 189 -19.20 -8.89 4.86
N VAL A 190 -18.87 -7.75 5.48
CA VAL A 190 -18.17 -7.66 6.76
C VAL A 190 -19.16 -7.15 7.79
N HIS A 191 -19.57 -8.04 8.68
CA HIS A 191 -20.41 -7.70 9.82
C HIS A 191 -19.54 -7.25 10.99
N VAL A 192 -19.86 -6.09 11.53
CA VAL A 192 -19.13 -5.47 12.63
C VAL A 192 -20.14 -4.96 13.64
N ALA A 193 -20.11 -5.47 14.88
CA ALA A 193 -21.04 -5.03 15.93
C ALA A 193 -20.68 -3.63 16.48
N ASP A 194 -19.39 -3.35 16.64
CA ASP A 194 -18.87 -2.10 17.18
C ASP A 194 -18.98 -0.93 16.18
N ALA A 195 -19.71 0.12 16.56
CA ALA A 195 -19.93 1.29 15.74
C ALA A 195 -18.66 2.11 15.47
N ALA A 196 -17.73 2.18 16.41
CA ALA A 196 -16.46 2.89 16.24
C ALA A 196 -15.55 2.16 15.25
N VAL A 197 -15.56 0.82 15.26
CA VAL A 197 -14.84 0.03 14.25
C VAL A 197 -15.45 0.23 12.87
N ARG A 198 -16.79 0.19 12.73
CA ARG A 198 -17.46 0.50 11.45
C ARG A 198 -17.06 1.87 10.91
N ALA A 199 -17.15 2.91 11.75
CA ALA A 199 -16.76 4.26 11.36
C ALA A 199 -15.29 4.36 10.91
N ALA A 200 -14.39 3.58 11.51
CA ALA A 200 -13.00 3.52 11.06
C ALA A 200 -12.87 2.90 9.67
N LEU A 201 -13.61 1.82 9.37
CA LEU A 201 -13.62 1.18 8.05
C LEU A 201 -14.27 2.07 6.98
N ASP A 202 -15.40 2.70 7.30
CA ASP A 202 -16.12 3.61 6.39
C ASP A 202 -15.31 4.88 6.05
N SER A 203 -14.29 5.20 6.87
CA SER A 203 -13.40 6.34 6.62
C SER A 203 -12.36 6.11 5.52
N VAL A 204 -12.30 4.91 4.94
CA VAL A 204 -11.36 4.53 3.87
C VAL A 204 -12.08 3.70 2.79
N ASP A 205 -11.48 3.59 1.60
CA ASP A 205 -11.90 2.56 0.64
C ASP A 205 -11.45 1.19 1.15
N PHE A 206 -12.31 0.52 1.92
CA PHE A 206 -11.96 -0.74 2.55
C PHE A 206 -11.86 -1.89 1.53
N ALA A 207 -12.52 -1.80 0.36
CA ALA A 207 -12.35 -2.76 -0.72
C ALA A 207 -10.93 -2.69 -1.29
N GLU A 208 -10.41 -1.47 -1.50
CA GLU A 208 -9.01 -1.25 -1.89
C GLU A 208 -8.04 -1.83 -0.84
N VAL A 209 -8.26 -1.53 0.44
CA VAL A 209 -7.42 -2.04 1.55
C VAL A 209 -7.41 -3.58 1.59
N CYS A 210 -8.54 -4.23 1.30
CA CYS A 210 -8.69 -5.68 1.25
C CYS A 210 -8.32 -6.31 -0.11
N ILE A 211 -8.06 -5.50 -1.13
CA ILE A 211 -7.75 -5.94 -2.51
C ILE A 211 -8.89 -6.81 -3.07
N THR A 212 -10.13 -6.36 -2.85
CA THR A 212 -11.35 -6.95 -3.39
C THR A 212 -11.98 -6.03 -4.42
N SER A 213 -12.86 -6.58 -5.27
CA SER A 213 -13.55 -5.73 -6.26
C SER A 213 -14.64 -4.85 -5.65
N ASP A 214 -15.22 -5.32 -4.56
CA ASP A 214 -16.19 -4.57 -3.76
C ASP A 214 -16.12 -5.06 -2.30
N ILE A 215 -16.79 -4.36 -1.38
CA ILE A 215 -16.96 -4.78 0.00
C ILE A 215 -18.21 -4.11 0.58
N ARG A 216 -18.97 -4.84 1.39
CA ARG A 216 -20.09 -4.28 2.15
C ARG A 216 -19.80 -4.37 3.63
N ILE A 217 -20.03 -3.28 4.36
CA ILE A 217 -19.89 -3.25 5.82
C ILE A 217 -21.30 -3.16 6.40
N GLU A 218 -21.66 -4.12 7.24
CA GLU A 218 -22.99 -4.23 7.84
C GLU A 218 -22.92 -4.23 9.37
N PRO A 219 -23.91 -3.66 10.07
CA PRO A 219 -23.95 -3.72 11.52
C PRO A 219 -24.31 -5.12 12.02
N GLY A 220 -23.85 -5.44 13.24
CA GLY A 220 -24.24 -6.65 13.97
C GLY A 220 -23.19 -7.76 13.95
N GLU A 221 -23.54 -8.90 14.55
CA GLU A 221 -22.65 -10.06 14.71
C GLU A 221 -22.51 -10.92 13.45
N GLY A 222 -23.38 -10.71 12.47
CA GLY A 222 -23.47 -11.52 11.25
C GLY A 222 -24.02 -12.93 11.49
N PRO A 223 -24.16 -13.74 10.43
CA PRO A 223 -24.64 -15.11 10.52
C PRO A 223 -23.76 -16.02 11.41
N PRO A 224 -24.32 -17.02 12.11
CA PRO A 224 -23.55 -17.92 12.96
C PRO A 224 -22.43 -18.68 12.21
N ASP A 225 -22.63 -18.97 10.93
CA ASP A 225 -21.72 -19.71 10.05
C ASP A 225 -20.70 -18.82 9.31
N ALA A 226 -20.76 -17.49 9.50
CA ALA A 226 -19.78 -16.58 8.93
C ALA A 226 -18.36 -16.82 9.47
N PHE A 227 -17.34 -16.54 8.65
CA PHE A 227 -15.95 -16.71 9.04
C PHE A 227 -15.56 -15.70 10.12
N ARG A 228 -14.81 -16.17 11.13
CA ARG A 228 -14.29 -15.36 12.25
C ARG A 228 -12.86 -15.78 12.57
N LEU A 229 -12.10 -14.88 13.19
CA LEU A 229 -10.81 -15.19 13.81
C LEU A 229 -10.93 -14.97 15.31
N ASP A 230 -10.52 -15.94 16.11
CA ASP A 230 -10.62 -15.87 17.58
C ASP A 230 -9.85 -14.67 18.15
N GLU A 231 -8.73 -14.28 17.53
CA GLU A 231 -7.96 -13.12 17.98
C GLU A 231 -8.57 -11.77 17.56
N VAL A 232 -9.68 -11.77 16.82
CA VAL A 232 -10.38 -10.57 16.34
C VAL A 232 -11.88 -10.71 16.59
N ALA A 233 -12.26 -10.53 17.86
CA ALA A 233 -13.67 -10.55 18.28
C ALA A 233 -14.52 -9.47 17.61
N GLY A 234 -15.82 -9.75 17.44
CA GLY A 234 -16.82 -8.80 16.95
C GLY A 234 -16.78 -8.53 15.44
N ILE A 235 -16.00 -9.31 14.67
CA ILE A 235 -15.90 -9.23 13.21
C ILE A 235 -16.29 -10.58 12.62
N ALA A 236 -17.29 -10.59 11.74
CA ALA A 236 -17.66 -11.76 10.97
C ALA A 236 -17.65 -11.43 9.47
N VAL A 237 -17.15 -12.36 8.65
CA VAL A 237 -17.02 -12.17 7.20
C VAL A 237 -17.79 -13.25 6.48
N VAL A 238 -18.73 -12.83 5.64
CA VAL A 238 -19.41 -13.70 4.68
C VAL A 238 -18.75 -13.49 3.32
N PRO A 239 -18.03 -14.49 2.78
CA PRO A 239 -17.50 -14.40 1.44
C PRO A 239 -18.62 -14.32 0.41
N ALA A 240 -18.45 -13.46 -0.59
CA ALA A 240 -19.35 -13.38 -1.73
C ALA A 240 -18.54 -13.05 -2.98
N ARG A 241 -19.07 -13.41 -4.16
CA ARG A 241 -18.45 -13.09 -5.45
C ARG A 241 -18.87 -11.69 -5.91
N ALA A 242 -17.91 -10.98 -6.49
CA ALA A 242 -18.17 -9.70 -7.14
C ALA A 242 -19.04 -9.88 -8.39
N GLN A 243 -19.81 -8.84 -8.71
CA GLN A 243 -20.80 -8.86 -9.80
C GLN A 243 -20.34 -8.01 -10.99
N GLY A 244 -20.68 -8.45 -12.20
CA GLY A 244 -20.33 -7.76 -13.45
C GLY A 244 -19.23 -8.48 -14.23
N ARG A 245 -18.43 -7.72 -14.98
CA ARG A 245 -17.37 -8.27 -15.85
C ARG A 245 -16.00 -7.88 -15.32
N LYS A 246 -15.00 -8.71 -15.61
CA LYS A 246 -13.60 -8.42 -15.28
C LYS A 246 -13.07 -7.30 -16.18
N CYS A 247 -12.56 -6.23 -15.58
CA CYS A 247 -11.85 -5.15 -16.26
C CYS A 247 -10.52 -5.69 -16.85
N ALA A 248 -10.27 -5.43 -18.14
CA ALA A 248 -9.06 -5.88 -18.81
C ALA A 248 -7.76 -5.25 -18.26
N ARG A 249 -7.86 -4.07 -17.63
CA ARG A 249 -6.72 -3.32 -17.06
C ARG A 249 -6.49 -3.63 -15.58
N SER A 250 -7.45 -3.27 -14.72
CA SER A 250 -7.31 -3.41 -13.26
C SER A 250 -7.66 -4.79 -12.71
N TRP A 251 -8.26 -5.67 -13.53
CA TRP A 251 -8.77 -6.99 -13.13
C TRP A 251 -9.86 -6.98 -12.07
N ARG A 252 -10.31 -5.81 -11.61
CA ARG A 252 -11.53 -5.69 -10.81
C ARG A 252 -12.74 -6.16 -11.61
N ILE A 253 -13.64 -6.87 -10.95
CA ILE A 253 -14.96 -7.23 -11.47
C ILE A 253 -15.92 -6.10 -11.14
N SER A 254 -16.53 -5.50 -12.16
CA SER A 254 -17.42 -4.37 -11.97
C SER A 254 -18.58 -4.42 -12.98
N PRO A 255 -19.79 -4.01 -12.58
CA PRO A 255 -20.90 -3.82 -13.52
C PRO A 255 -20.66 -2.66 -14.49
N LEU A 256 -19.69 -1.77 -14.19
CA LEU A 256 -19.37 -0.61 -15.02
C LEU A 256 -18.47 -0.95 -16.22
N VAL A 257 -17.93 -2.17 -16.30
CA VAL A 257 -17.15 -2.57 -17.49
C VAL A 257 -18.07 -2.54 -18.71
N GLY A 258 -17.70 -1.75 -19.72
CA GLY A 258 -18.47 -1.52 -20.95
C GLY A 258 -19.40 -0.32 -20.95
N SER A 259 -19.39 0.50 -19.89
CA SER A 259 -20.09 1.78 -19.91
C SER A 259 -19.34 2.87 -20.68
N ASP A 260 -18.05 2.68 -20.95
CA ASP A 260 -17.25 3.59 -21.77
C ASP A 260 -17.29 3.17 -23.26
N PRO A 261 -17.71 4.04 -24.18
CA PRO A 261 -17.90 3.68 -25.59
C PRO A 261 -16.59 3.47 -26.35
N GLU A 262 -15.49 4.05 -25.88
CA GLU A 262 -14.19 3.98 -26.53
C GLU A 262 -13.34 2.83 -25.99
N PHE A 263 -13.47 2.54 -24.70
CA PHE A 263 -12.76 1.45 -24.01
C PHE A 263 -13.75 0.50 -23.32
N SER A 264 -14.46 -0.30 -24.12
CA SER A 264 -15.59 -1.13 -23.66
C SER A 264 -15.23 -2.34 -22.79
N ASP A 265 -13.94 -2.68 -22.69
CA ASP A 265 -13.38 -3.80 -21.93
C ASP A 265 -12.84 -3.39 -20.55
N VAL A 266 -12.94 -2.11 -20.20
CA VAL A 266 -12.48 -1.57 -18.91
C VAL A 266 -13.56 -0.73 -18.20
N THR A 267 -13.30 -0.36 -16.95
CA THR A 267 -14.17 0.56 -16.20
C THR A 267 -13.96 2.02 -16.64
N PRO A 268 -14.87 2.96 -16.33
CA PRO A 268 -14.66 4.39 -16.60
C PRO A 268 -13.35 4.96 -16.03
N ARG A 269 -12.94 4.51 -14.83
CA ARG A 269 -11.67 4.90 -14.19
C ARG A 269 -10.48 4.49 -15.06
N ASP A 270 -10.47 3.21 -15.44
CA ASP A 270 -9.40 2.64 -16.26
C ASP A 270 -9.39 3.26 -17.68
N ALA A 271 -10.56 3.58 -18.25
CA ALA A 271 -10.69 4.29 -19.52
C ALA A 271 -10.09 5.70 -19.46
N ALA A 272 -10.33 6.46 -18.38
CA ALA A 272 -9.70 7.76 -18.17
C ALA A 272 -8.17 7.66 -18.15
N ALA A 273 -7.63 6.61 -17.51
CA ALA A 273 -6.19 6.37 -17.49
C ALA A 273 -5.63 6.06 -18.90
N LEU A 274 -6.33 5.24 -19.68
CA LEU A 274 -5.93 4.93 -21.06
C LEU A 274 -5.93 6.18 -21.95
N ARG A 275 -6.90 7.08 -21.79
CA ARG A 275 -6.91 8.37 -22.52
C ARG A 275 -5.70 9.23 -22.20
N GLU A 276 -5.35 9.36 -20.92
CA GLU A 276 -4.16 10.12 -20.52
C GLU A 276 -2.86 9.49 -21.01
N LEU A 277 -2.76 8.15 -20.98
CA LEU A 277 -1.62 7.44 -21.54
C LEU A 277 -1.50 7.66 -23.05
N ARG A 278 -2.62 7.63 -23.78
CA ARG A 278 -2.63 7.93 -25.22
C ARG A 278 -2.21 9.38 -25.49
N ALA A 279 -2.76 10.34 -24.75
CA ALA A 279 -2.39 11.75 -24.88
C ALA A 279 -0.90 12.00 -24.59
N ALA A 280 -0.30 11.22 -23.67
CA ALA A 280 1.12 11.25 -23.35
C ALA A 280 2.01 10.44 -24.31
N GLY A 281 1.46 9.83 -25.38
CA GLY A 281 2.22 8.98 -26.31
C GLY A 281 2.73 7.67 -25.68
N ARG A 282 2.10 7.21 -24.59
CA ARG A 282 2.45 6.01 -23.82
C ARG A 282 1.52 4.82 -24.07
N LEU A 283 0.52 5.00 -24.92
CA LEU A 283 -0.36 3.93 -25.40
C LEU A 283 -0.13 3.81 -26.91
N ALA A 284 0.29 2.62 -27.34
CA ALA A 284 0.48 2.29 -28.75
C ALA A 284 -0.86 2.18 -29.50
#